data_AF-A0A6V7M5A0-F1
#
_entry.id   AF-A0A6V7M5A0-F1
#
_cell.length_a   1.000
_cell.length_b   1.000
_cell.length_c   1.000
_cell.angle_alpha   90.00
_cell.angle_beta   90.00
_cell.angle_gamma   90.00
#
_symmetry.space_group_name_H-M   'P 1'
#
loop_
_entity.id
_entity.type
_entity.pdbx_description
1 polymer ?
#
loop_
_entity_poly.entity_id
_entity_poly.type
_entity_poly.pdbx_seq_one_letter_code
_entity_poly.pdbx_strand_id
1 'polypeptide(L)'
;YEKYKSPSGETLYATVGFAHVYQYYAYPQHTRPRIAQILILPTFARMGLGAELLKSIYRHYIGRDDVKDITVEDPAVEFQRVRDYVDAENCMTLPSFRRENLIGNFNKEMANEAQQKFKINRRQARRVYEILRLKITDMSNEEEYREYRLNVKRRLNIPFKRGSQDVRKLESALRDMDRKGPLPMLSSEQRMQALDKEYRELETEYKKVIQRLEVKSEE
;
A
#
# COMPACT_ATOMS: atom_id res chain seq x y z
N TYR A 1 -22.89 10.24 4.80
CA TYR A 1 -23.79 11.38 4.61
C TYR A 1 -23.60 12.34 5.76
N GLU A 2 -23.97 13.61 5.61
CA GLU A 2 -24.07 14.58 6.70
C GLU A 2 -25.55 14.81 7.02
N LYS A 3 -25.90 14.80 8.30
CA LYS A 3 -27.27 15.02 8.77
C LYS A 3 -27.42 16.49 9.17
N TYR A 4 -28.35 17.21 8.57
CA TYR A 4 -28.64 18.60 8.91
C TYR A 4 -30.15 18.84 9.06
N LYS A 5 -30.50 19.99 9.62
CA LYS A 5 -31.90 20.41 9.83
C LYS A 5 -32.29 21.44 8.78
N SER A 6 -33.42 21.23 8.12
CA SER A 6 -34.02 22.25 7.26
C SER A 6 -34.53 23.43 8.10
N PRO A 7 -34.81 24.60 7.48
CA PRO A 7 -35.52 25.69 8.14
C PRO A 7 -36.90 25.28 8.70
N SER A 8 -37.52 24.23 8.16
CA SER A 8 -38.77 23.63 8.65
C SER A 8 -38.59 22.61 9.80
N GLY A 9 -37.36 22.35 10.26
CA GLY A 9 -37.06 21.40 11.34
C GLY A 9 -36.93 19.93 10.91
N GLU A 10 -37.10 19.65 9.62
CA GLU A 10 -36.97 18.32 9.04
C GLU A 10 -35.51 17.87 8.98
N THR A 11 -35.28 16.57 9.09
CA THR A 11 -33.95 15.99 8.94
C THR A 11 -33.65 15.72 7.47
N LEU A 12 -32.57 16.34 6.97
CA LEU A 12 -32.07 16.15 5.62
C LEU A 12 -30.68 15.51 5.64
N TYR A 13 -30.32 14.90 4.51
CA TYR A 13 -29.07 14.16 4.33
C TYR A 13 -28.31 14.67 3.12
N ALA A 14 -27.10 15.18 3.34
CA ALA A 14 -26.19 15.56 2.28
C ALA A 14 -25.23 14.41 1.95
N THR A 15 -24.98 14.20 0.65
CA THR A 15 -23.96 13.25 0.20
C THR A 15 -22.58 13.81 0.51
N VAL A 16 -21.71 13.02 1.14
CA VAL A 16 -20.35 13.43 1.54
C VAL A 16 -19.27 12.85 0.62
N GLY A 17 -19.60 11.78 -0.09
CA GLY A 17 -18.67 11.00 -0.90
C GLY A 17 -19.25 9.66 -1.30
N PHE A 18 -18.52 8.94 -2.16
CA PHE A 18 -18.89 7.61 -2.62
C PHE A 18 -17.65 6.76 -2.92
N ALA A 19 -17.84 5.45 -3.05
CA ALA A 19 -16.84 4.53 -3.55
C ALA A 19 -17.49 3.53 -4.52
N HIS A 20 -16.77 3.19 -5.59
CA HIS A 20 -17.14 2.15 -6.53
C HIS A 20 -16.17 0.98 -6.40
N VAL A 21 -16.71 -0.22 -6.16
CA VAL A 21 -15.93 -1.44 -5.95
C VAL A 21 -16.43 -2.53 -6.90
N TYR A 22 -15.54 -2.98 -7.79
CA TYR A 22 -15.85 -4.07 -8.73
C TYR A 22 -15.48 -5.42 -8.13
N GLN A 23 -16.35 -6.42 -8.26
CA GLN A 23 -16.11 -7.77 -7.74
C GLN A 23 -15.50 -8.65 -8.83
N TYR A 24 -14.18 -8.73 -8.88
CA TYR A 24 -13.50 -9.59 -9.86
C TYR A 24 -13.59 -11.05 -9.44
N TYR A 25 -13.80 -11.94 -10.41
CA TYR A 25 -13.66 -13.37 -10.18
C TYR A 25 -12.20 -13.74 -9.86
N ALA A 26 -12.03 -14.55 -8.81
CA ALA A 26 -10.76 -15.12 -8.40
C ALA A 26 -10.89 -16.65 -8.36
N TYR A 27 -10.27 -17.31 -9.34
CA TYR A 27 -10.28 -18.77 -9.44
C TYR A 27 -9.88 -19.45 -8.11
N PRO A 28 -10.53 -20.56 -7.72
CA PRO A 28 -11.59 -21.28 -8.45
C PRO A 28 -13.02 -20.82 -8.15
N GLN A 29 -13.31 -20.26 -6.98
CA GLN A 29 -14.67 -19.90 -6.54
C GLN A 29 -14.69 -18.71 -5.58
N HIS A 30 -13.77 -17.75 -5.77
CA HIS A 30 -13.64 -16.59 -4.90
C HIS A 30 -13.90 -15.30 -5.67
N THR A 31 -14.06 -14.21 -4.93
CA THR A 31 -14.09 -12.85 -5.42
C THR A 31 -12.87 -12.07 -4.91
N ARG A 32 -12.46 -11.09 -5.71
CA ARG A 32 -11.44 -10.11 -5.38
C ARG A 32 -12.01 -8.72 -5.62
N PRO A 33 -12.60 -8.10 -4.60
CA PRO A 33 -13.05 -6.71 -4.68
C PRO A 33 -11.90 -5.78 -5.07
N ARG A 34 -12.13 -4.94 -6.07
CA ARG A 34 -11.21 -3.88 -6.49
C ARG A 34 -11.89 -2.53 -6.35
N ILE A 35 -11.38 -1.72 -5.44
CA ILE A 35 -11.79 -0.31 -5.31
C ILE A 35 -11.30 0.39 -6.58
N ALA A 36 -12.25 0.82 -7.41
CA ALA A 36 -11.97 1.46 -8.69
C ALA A 36 -11.96 2.99 -8.54
N GLN A 37 -12.96 3.52 -7.84
CA GLN A 37 -13.09 4.96 -7.60
C GLN A 37 -13.46 5.19 -6.14
N ILE A 38 -12.90 6.22 -5.54
CA ILE A 38 -13.27 6.69 -4.21
C ILE A 38 -13.14 8.20 -4.18
N LEU A 39 -14.19 8.87 -3.71
CA LEU A 39 -14.24 10.32 -3.66
C LEU A 39 -14.91 10.77 -2.37
N ILE A 40 -14.27 11.71 -1.69
CA ILE A 40 -14.90 12.56 -0.68
C ILE A 40 -15.04 13.94 -1.30
N LEU A 41 -16.21 14.57 -1.18
CA LEU A 41 -16.42 15.89 -1.76
C LEU A 41 -15.47 16.90 -1.11
N PRO A 42 -14.95 17.90 -1.87
CA PRO A 42 -13.93 18.82 -1.36
C PRO A 42 -14.30 19.54 -0.05
N THR A 43 -15.57 19.88 0.13
CA THR A 43 -16.10 20.53 1.35
C THR A 43 -15.97 19.67 2.61
N PHE A 44 -15.84 18.36 2.45
CA PHE A 44 -15.69 17.39 3.53
C PHE A 44 -14.30 16.74 3.56
N ALA A 45 -13.35 17.28 2.79
CA ALA A 45 -11.98 16.76 2.75
C ALA A 45 -11.26 16.98 4.09
N ARG A 46 -10.25 16.16 4.36
CA ARG A 46 -9.38 16.24 5.57
C ARG A 46 -10.10 16.05 6.92
N MET A 47 -11.39 15.73 6.94
CA MET A 47 -12.17 15.40 8.16
C MET A 47 -12.12 13.91 8.55
N GLY A 48 -11.15 13.14 8.04
CA GLY A 48 -11.05 11.69 8.31
C GLY A 48 -12.03 10.80 7.55
N LEU A 49 -13.03 11.36 6.85
CA LEU A 49 -14.08 10.60 6.16
C LEU A 49 -13.58 9.59 5.12
N GLY A 50 -12.45 9.87 4.45
CA GLY A 50 -11.85 8.92 3.50
C GLY A 50 -11.36 7.63 4.20
N ALA A 51 -10.83 7.74 5.42
CA ALA A 51 -10.44 6.58 6.21
C ALA A 51 -11.68 5.82 6.69
N GLU A 52 -12.73 6.52 7.14
CA GLU A 52 -13.98 5.89 7.57
C GLU A 52 -14.73 5.18 6.43
N LEU A 53 -14.73 5.76 5.23
CA LEU A 53 -15.27 5.12 4.04
C LEU A 53 -14.50 3.84 3.71
N LEU A 54 -13.16 3.88 3.75
CA LEU A 54 -12.32 2.70 3.53
C LEU A 54 -12.54 1.63 4.60
N LYS A 55 -12.58 2.00 5.89
CA LYS A 55 -12.91 1.09 7.00
C LYS A 55 -14.28 0.45 6.82
N SER A 56 -15.26 1.20 6.31
CA SER A 56 -16.60 0.68 6.01
C SER A 56 -16.58 -0.36 4.88
N ILE A 57 -15.79 -0.14 3.82
CA ILE A 57 -15.57 -1.14 2.76
C ILE A 57 -14.91 -2.40 3.35
N TYR A 58 -13.91 -2.25 4.22
CA TYR A 58 -13.27 -3.40 4.87
C TYR A 58 -14.26 -4.18 5.72
N ARG A 59 -15.04 -3.50 6.57
CA ARG A 59 -16.10 -4.13 7.39
C ARG A 59 -17.13 -4.91 6.56
N HIS A 60 -17.41 -4.48 5.33
CA HIS A 60 -18.32 -5.19 4.43
C HIS A 60 -17.75 -6.53 3.91
N TYR A 61 -16.43 -6.64 3.74
CA TYR A 61 -15.78 -7.82 3.16
C TYR A 61 -15.05 -8.71 4.18
N ILE A 62 -14.67 -8.17 5.34
CA ILE A 62 -14.11 -8.96 6.43
C ILE A 62 -15.17 -9.94 6.93
N GLY A 63 -14.75 -11.19 7.19
CA GLY A 63 -15.65 -12.29 7.60
C GLY A 63 -16.32 -13.04 6.45
N ARG A 64 -16.18 -12.57 5.20
CA ARG A 64 -16.66 -13.30 4.02
C ARG A 64 -15.59 -14.26 3.51
N ASP A 65 -15.89 -15.56 3.50
CA ASP A 65 -14.95 -16.59 3.04
C ASP A 65 -14.82 -16.63 1.52
N ASP A 66 -15.84 -16.18 0.80
CA ASP A 66 -15.80 -16.04 -0.66
C ASP A 66 -14.86 -14.93 -1.13
N VAL A 67 -14.43 -14.03 -0.24
CA VAL A 67 -13.56 -12.90 -0.57
C VAL A 67 -12.09 -13.23 -0.25
N LYS A 68 -11.25 -13.17 -1.29
CA LYS A 68 -9.81 -13.49 -1.16
C LYS A 68 -8.99 -12.35 -0.58
N ASP A 69 -9.07 -11.17 -1.20
CA ASP A 69 -8.39 -9.95 -0.77
C ASP A 69 -9.00 -8.72 -1.46
N ILE A 70 -8.77 -7.54 -0.89
CA ILE A 70 -9.19 -6.24 -1.43
C ILE A 70 -8.01 -5.60 -2.17
N THR A 71 -8.29 -5.20 -3.41
CA THR A 71 -7.34 -4.50 -4.29
C THR A 71 -7.82 -3.09 -4.60
N VAL A 72 -6.92 -2.28 -5.15
CA VAL A 72 -7.22 -0.92 -5.59
C VAL A 72 -6.64 -0.78 -6.98
N GLU A 73 -7.41 -0.14 -7.86
CA GLU A 73 -7.00 0.25 -9.20
C GLU A 73 -6.17 1.54 -9.12
N ASP A 74 -4.91 1.47 -9.55
CA ASP A 74 -3.97 2.59 -9.68
C ASP A 74 -4.15 3.71 -8.63
N PRO A 75 -3.90 3.41 -7.33
CA PRO A 75 -4.19 4.36 -6.26
C PRO A 75 -3.38 5.64 -6.41
N ALA A 76 -4.05 6.79 -6.32
CA ALA A 76 -3.40 8.08 -6.12
C ALA A 76 -2.60 8.08 -4.81
N VAL A 77 -1.54 8.90 -4.74
CA VAL A 77 -0.62 8.95 -3.59
C VAL A 77 -1.37 9.26 -2.29
N GLU A 78 -2.32 10.18 -2.32
CA GLU A 78 -3.15 10.57 -1.19
C GLU A 78 -4.01 9.41 -0.70
N PHE A 79 -4.63 8.67 -1.62
CA PHE A 79 -5.44 7.51 -1.24
C PHE A 79 -4.57 6.37 -0.73
N GLN A 80 -3.40 6.13 -1.34
CA GLN A 80 -2.44 5.15 -0.85
C GLN A 80 -2.01 5.48 0.58
N ARG A 81 -1.83 6.76 0.93
CA ARG A 81 -1.52 7.18 2.31
C ARG A 81 -2.66 6.88 3.29
N VAL A 82 -3.92 7.12 2.89
CA VAL A 82 -5.09 6.77 3.70
C VAL A 82 -5.16 5.26 3.90
N ARG A 83 -4.94 4.49 2.84
CA ARG A 83 -4.92 3.03 2.88
C ARG A 83 -3.82 2.50 3.77
N ASP A 84 -2.60 3.01 3.62
CA ASP A 84 -1.44 2.66 4.43
C ASP A 84 -1.71 2.88 5.92
N TYR A 85 -2.35 3.99 6.27
CA TYR A 85 -2.77 4.28 7.64
C TYR A 85 -3.78 3.26 8.17
N VAL A 86 -4.87 3.00 7.43
CA VAL A 86 -5.92 2.05 7.85
C VAL A 86 -5.36 0.62 7.95
N ASP A 87 -4.56 0.20 6.98
CA ASP A 87 -3.97 -1.13 6.96
C ASP A 87 -2.89 -1.30 8.04
N ALA A 88 -2.12 -0.25 8.35
CA ALA A 88 -1.19 -0.26 9.47
C ALA A 88 -1.91 -0.35 10.83
N GLU A 89 -2.99 0.41 11.02
CA GLU A 89 -3.83 0.35 12.22
C GLU A 89 -4.36 -1.08 12.44
N ASN A 90 -4.86 -1.72 11.39
CA ASN A 90 -5.30 -3.11 11.44
C ASN A 90 -4.15 -4.08 11.75
N CYS A 91 -3.05 -4.01 10.99
CA CYS A 91 -1.93 -4.94 11.15
C CYS A 91 -1.23 -4.81 12.51
N MET A 92 -1.21 -3.64 13.15
CA MET A 92 -0.65 -3.48 14.51
C MET A 92 -1.37 -4.34 15.56
N THR A 93 -2.61 -4.78 15.30
CA THR A 93 -3.36 -5.69 16.18
C THR A 93 -2.95 -7.15 16.03
N LEU A 94 -2.12 -7.48 15.03
CA LEU A 94 -1.77 -8.86 14.69
C LEU A 94 -0.47 -9.34 15.36
N PRO A 95 -0.43 -10.57 15.89
CA PRO A 95 0.79 -11.21 16.39
C PRO A 95 1.97 -11.18 15.41
N SER A 96 1.74 -11.44 14.11
CA SER A 96 2.83 -11.47 13.12
C SER A 96 3.47 -10.09 12.87
N PHE A 97 2.84 -9.00 13.32
CA PHE A 97 3.34 -7.62 13.17
C PHE A 97 3.79 -7.00 14.50
N ARG A 98 4.00 -7.82 15.55
CA ARG A 98 4.64 -7.36 16.80
C ARG A 98 6.08 -6.92 16.57
N ARG A 99 6.61 -6.12 17.50
CA ARG A 99 7.94 -5.50 17.42
C ARG A 99 9.04 -6.52 17.10
N GLU A 100 9.01 -7.69 17.73
CA GLU A 100 10.02 -8.74 17.58
C GLU A 100 10.01 -9.31 16.14
N ASN A 101 8.82 -9.47 15.56
CA ASN A 101 8.64 -9.99 14.21
C ASN A 101 8.97 -8.94 13.15
N LEU A 102 8.75 -7.66 13.44
CA LEU A 102 9.07 -6.55 12.55
C LEU A 102 10.58 -6.39 12.33
N ILE A 103 11.43 -6.70 13.32
CA ILE A 103 12.91 -6.65 13.20
C ILE A 103 13.43 -7.69 12.18
N GLY A 104 12.68 -8.78 11.97
CA GLY A 104 12.97 -9.77 10.95
C GLY A 104 12.77 -9.26 9.51
N ASN A 105 12.68 -10.18 8.56
CA ASN A 105 12.24 -9.86 7.19
C ASN A 105 10.74 -10.13 7.04
N PHE A 106 10.09 -9.41 6.12
CA PHE A 106 8.71 -9.73 5.73
C PHE A 106 8.59 -11.20 5.31
N ASN A 107 7.69 -11.92 5.96
CA ASN A 107 7.52 -13.36 5.80
C ASN A 107 6.12 -13.71 5.26
N LYS A 108 5.88 -15.01 5.03
CA LYS A 108 4.58 -15.50 4.51
C LYS A 108 3.49 -15.42 5.57
N GLU A 109 3.83 -15.56 6.84
CA GLU A 109 2.87 -15.52 7.95
C GLU A 109 2.22 -14.14 8.06
N MET A 110 3.01 -13.06 8.04
CA MET A 110 2.51 -11.68 7.97
C MET A 110 1.53 -11.47 6.81
N ALA A 111 1.87 -11.99 5.62
CA ALA A 111 1.02 -11.87 4.45
C ALA A 111 -0.29 -12.65 4.60
N ASN A 112 -0.21 -13.88 5.14
CA ASN A 112 -1.36 -14.76 5.30
C ASN A 112 -2.30 -14.24 6.40
N GLU A 113 -1.75 -13.80 7.54
CA GLU A 113 -2.55 -13.28 8.65
C GLU A 113 -3.26 -11.98 8.27
N ALA A 114 -2.57 -11.04 7.63
CA ALA A 114 -3.16 -9.80 7.13
C ALA A 114 -4.25 -10.07 6.06
N GLN A 115 -4.05 -11.06 5.19
CA GLN A 115 -5.07 -11.48 4.23
C GLN A 115 -6.28 -12.12 4.91
N GLN A 116 -6.07 -13.04 5.84
CA GLN A 116 -7.17 -13.77 6.49
C GLN A 116 -8.02 -12.86 7.38
N LYS A 117 -7.36 -12.01 8.19
CA LYS A 117 -8.05 -11.16 9.18
C LYS A 117 -8.65 -9.90 8.56
N PHE A 118 -7.97 -9.30 7.59
CA PHE A 118 -8.33 -7.97 7.07
C PHE A 118 -8.47 -7.90 5.56
N LYS A 119 -8.39 -9.04 4.85
CA LYS A 119 -8.44 -9.10 3.38
C LYS A 119 -7.36 -8.23 2.71
N ILE A 120 -6.24 -7.99 3.39
CA ILE A 120 -5.12 -7.20 2.85
C ILE A 120 -4.31 -8.07 1.90
N ASN A 121 -4.12 -7.62 0.65
CA ASN A 121 -3.30 -8.36 -0.30
C ASN A 121 -1.81 -8.33 0.07
N ARG A 122 -1.03 -9.30 -0.43
CA ARG A 122 0.40 -9.45 -0.12
C ARG A 122 1.26 -8.22 -0.41
N ARG A 123 0.99 -7.50 -1.51
CA ARG A 123 1.77 -6.29 -1.88
C ARG A 123 1.55 -5.19 -0.85
N GLN A 124 0.30 -5.01 -0.43
CA GLN A 124 -0.07 -4.05 0.60
C GLN A 124 0.45 -4.46 1.98
N ALA A 125 0.34 -5.74 2.36
CA ALA A 125 0.91 -6.25 3.61
C ALA A 125 2.44 -6.02 3.71
N ARG A 126 3.18 -6.22 2.60
CA ARG A 126 4.61 -5.89 2.53
C ARG A 126 4.88 -4.41 2.77
N ARG A 127 4.04 -3.54 2.19
CA ARG A 127 4.15 -2.09 2.35
C ARG A 127 3.89 -1.66 3.80
N VAL A 128 2.86 -2.21 4.42
CA VAL A 128 2.54 -2.00 5.85
C VAL A 128 3.68 -2.49 6.76
N TYR A 129 4.26 -3.65 6.47
CA TYR A 129 5.45 -4.11 7.18
C TYR A 129 6.60 -3.09 7.10
N GLU A 130 6.86 -2.48 5.94
CA GLU A 130 7.92 -1.47 5.81
C GLU A 130 7.63 -0.22 6.64
N ILE A 131 6.37 0.23 6.68
CA ILE A 131 5.92 1.36 7.51
C ILE A 131 6.12 1.05 8.99
N LEU A 132 5.64 -0.10 9.46
CA LEU A 132 5.72 -0.49 10.86
C LEU A 132 7.16 -0.80 11.28
N ARG A 133 7.99 -1.33 10.39
CA ARG A 133 9.43 -1.49 10.62
C ARG A 133 10.12 -0.13 10.77
N LEU A 134 9.83 0.84 9.89
CA LEU A 134 10.37 2.19 10.02
C LEU A 134 9.93 2.84 11.34
N LYS A 135 8.68 2.62 11.78
CA LYS A 135 8.17 3.14 13.05
C LYS A 135 8.99 2.67 14.26
N ILE A 136 9.45 1.42 14.27
CA ILE A 136 10.19 0.88 15.42
C ILE A 136 11.70 1.10 15.35
N THR A 137 12.21 1.50 14.18
CA THR A 137 13.64 1.70 13.94
C THR A 137 14.12 3.01 14.52
N ASP A 138 15.22 2.94 15.27
CA ASP A 138 15.87 4.11 15.82
C ASP A 138 16.61 4.87 14.71
N MET A 139 16.06 6.03 14.35
CA MET A 139 16.63 6.89 13.32
C MET A 139 17.95 7.55 13.75
N SER A 140 18.28 7.54 15.04
CA SER A 140 19.57 8.00 15.55
C SER A 140 20.66 6.94 15.41
N ASN A 141 20.27 5.67 15.27
CA ASN A 141 21.18 4.56 15.03
C ASN A 141 21.43 4.38 13.52
N GLU A 142 22.62 4.77 13.07
CA GLU A 142 22.99 4.69 11.65
C GLU A 142 22.98 3.25 11.10
N GLU A 143 23.32 2.25 11.91
CA GLU A 143 23.36 0.85 11.47
C GLU A 143 21.96 0.29 11.25
N GLU A 144 21.06 0.53 12.21
CA GLU A 144 19.68 0.06 12.12
C GLU A 144 18.94 0.72 10.95
N TYR A 145 19.09 2.05 10.81
CA TYR A 145 18.53 2.78 9.68
C TYR A 145 19.10 2.32 8.34
N ARG A 146 20.41 2.06 8.28
CA ARG A 146 21.06 1.51 7.07
C ARG A 146 20.50 0.15 6.71
N GLU A 147 20.29 -0.74 7.68
CA GLU A 147 19.73 -2.07 7.44
C GLU A 147 18.30 -1.98 6.86
N TYR A 148 17.44 -1.17 7.50
CA TYR A 148 16.10 -0.88 7.02
C TYR A 148 16.11 -0.35 5.58
N ARG A 149 16.91 0.70 5.32
CA ARG A 149 17.04 1.31 3.99
C ARG A 149 17.47 0.32 2.93
N LEU A 150 18.45 -0.54 3.25
CA LEU A 150 18.91 -1.58 2.33
C LEU A 150 17.83 -2.65 2.08
N ASN A 151 16.99 -2.97 3.06
CA ASN A 151 15.88 -3.90 2.90
C ASN A 151 14.86 -3.37 1.88
N VAL A 152 14.45 -2.11 2.04
CA VAL A 152 13.48 -1.45 1.14
C VAL A 152 14.07 -1.27 -0.25
N LYS A 153 15.31 -0.79 -0.37
CA LYS A 153 15.99 -0.66 -1.68
C LYS A 153 16.14 -2.02 -2.38
N ARG A 154 16.39 -3.11 -1.66
CA ARG A 154 16.41 -4.47 -2.24
C ARG A 154 15.08 -4.84 -2.88
N ARG A 155 13.94 -4.48 -2.26
CA ARG A 155 12.59 -4.65 -2.86
C ARG A 155 12.42 -3.77 -4.08
N LEU A 156 12.69 -2.46 -3.97
CA LEU A 156 12.54 -1.49 -5.07
C LEU A 156 13.39 -1.87 -6.28
N ASN A 157 14.49 -2.59 -6.05
CA ASN A 157 15.39 -3.03 -7.11
C ASN A 157 14.88 -4.27 -7.90
N ILE A 158 13.84 -4.96 -7.44
CA ILE A 158 13.32 -6.18 -8.08
C ILE A 158 12.82 -5.91 -9.51
N PRO A 159 11.98 -4.89 -9.80
CA PRO A 159 11.54 -4.58 -11.15
C PRO A 159 12.71 -4.27 -12.09
N PHE A 160 13.71 -3.50 -11.63
CA PHE A 160 14.91 -3.22 -12.42
C PHE A 160 15.68 -4.49 -12.76
N LYS A 161 15.85 -5.44 -11.82
CA LYS A 161 16.50 -6.73 -12.11
C LYS A 161 15.73 -7.54 -13.15
N ARG A 162 14.40 -7.58 -13.06
CA ARG A 162 13.54 -8.29 -14.01
C ARG A 162 13.63 -7.65 -15.40
N GLY A 163 13.46 -6.32 -15.49
CA GLY A 163 13.60 -5.60 -16.75
C GLY A 163 14.97 -5.79 -17.41
N SER A 164 16.07 -5.76 -16.63
CA SER A 164 17.39 -6.08 -17.18
C SER A 164 17.50 -7.52 -17.72
N GLN A 165 16.86 -8.50 -17.07
CA GLN A 165 16.85 -9.89 -17.55
C GLN A 165 16.02 -10.04 -18.82
N ASP A 166 14.88 -9.37 -18.91
CA ASP A 166 14.00 -9.42 -20.07
C ASP A 166 14.65 -8.78 -21.31
N VAL A 167 15.31 -7.64 -21.13
CA VAL A 167 16.08 -7.00 -22.20
C VAL A 167 17.25 -7.88 -22.66
N ARG A 168 17.95 -8.59 -21.75
CA ARG A 168 19.00 -9.53 -22.15
C ARG A 168 18.47 -10.70 -22.97
N LYS A 169 17.30 -11.23 -22.62
CA LYS A 169 16.63 -12.27 -23.43
C LYS A 169 16.23 -11.75 -24.80
N LEU A 170 15.71 -10.53 -24.86
CA LEU A 170 15.34 -9.88 -26.11
C LEU A 170 16.57 -9.61 -27.00
N GLU A 171 17.68 -9.17 -26.41
CA GLU A 171 18.95 -8.98 -27.11
C GLU A 171 19.43 -10.31 -27.73
N SER A 172 19.38 -11.40 -26.98
CA SER A 172 19.72 -12.74 -27.49
C SER A 172 18.85 -13.12 -28.68
N ALA A 173 17.53 -12.93 -28.61
CA ALA A 173 16.61 -13.28 -29.68
C ALA A 173 16.75 -12.36 -30.93
N LEU A 174 17.12 -11.09 -30.73
CA LEU A 174 17.34 -10.13 -31.84
C LEU A 174 18.66 -10.39 -32.56
N ARG A 175 19.70 -10.86 -31.86
CA ARG A 175 20.95 -11.34 -32.47
C ARG A 175 20.71 -12.48 -33.45
N ASP A 176 19.75 -13.36 -33.15
CA ASP A 176 19.35 -14.46 -34.03
C ASP A 176 18.59 -14.01 -35.30
N MET A 177 18.14 -12.74 -35.35
CA MET A 177 17.33 -12.18 -36.45
C MET A 177 18.04 -11.06 -37.26
N ASP A 178 19.37 -10.91 -37.12
CA ASP A 178 20.19 -9.87 -37.81
C ASP A 178 19.71 -8.41 -37.64
N ARG A 179 18.83 -8.13 -36.66
CA ARG A 179 18.40 -6.77 -36.32
C ARG A 179 19.31 -6.20 -35.24
N LYS A 180 20.24 -5.35 -35.65
CA LYS A 180 21.18 -4.66 -34.73
C LYS A 180 20.65 -3.29 -34.32
N GLY A 181 20.37 -3.14 -33.03
CA GLY A 181 20.17 -1.85 -32.37
C GLY A 181 20.39 -2.02 -30.86
N PRO A 182 21.14 -1.13 -30.19
CA PRO A 182 21.31 -1.20 -28.75
C PRO A 182 19.95 -1.00 -28.07
N LEU A 183 19.53 -1.96 -27.26
CA LEU A 183 18.33 -1.81 -26.44
C LEU A 183 18.61 -0.79 -25.32
N PRO A 184 17.68 0.12 -25.02
CA PRO A 184 17.87 1.09 -23.95
C PRO A 184 17.98 0.37 -22.60
N MET A 185 19.16 0.47 -21.97
CA MET A 185 19.41 0.04 -20.60
C MET A 185 19.89 1.23 -19.77
N LEU A 186 19.34 1.35 -18.55
CA LEU A 186 19.87 2.30 -17.57
C LEU A 186 21.28 1.89 -17.15
N SER A 187 22.17 2.87 -17.05
CA SER A 187 23.48 2.63 -16.45
C SER A 187 23.34 2.24 -14.98
N SER A 188 24.37 1.60 -14.41
CA SER A 188 24.38 1.24 -12.98
C SER A 188 24.17 2.48 -12.09
N GLU A 189 24.76 3.60 -12.48
CA GLU A 189 24.64 4.87 -11.76
C GLU A 189 23.23 5.46 -11.83
N GLN A 190 22.64 5.53 -13.03
CA GLN A 190 21.27 6.01 -13.22
C GLN A 190 20.26 5.16 -12.42
N ARG A 191 20.47 3.85 -12.38
CA ARG A 191 19.67 2.93 -11.57
C ARG A 191 19.82 3.22 -10.08
N MET A 192 21.04 3.43 -9.59
CA MET A 192 21.27 3.75 -8.18
C MET A 192 20.62 5.08 -7.79
N GLN A 193 20.71 6.10 -8.65
CA GLN A 193 20.06 7.40 -8.45
C GLN A 193 18.53 7.28 -8.45
N ALA A 194 17.96 6.53 -9.39
CA ALA A 194 16.51 6.28 -9.45
C ALA A 194 16.00 5.58 -8.19
N LEU A 195 16.72 4.55 -7.71
CA LEU A 195 16.37 3.84 -6.47
C LEU A 195 16.48 4.73 -5.23
N ASP A 196 17.47 5.64 -5.19
CA ASP A 196 17.60 6.57 -4.08
C ASP A 196 16.45 7.58 -4.06
N LYS A 197 16.08 8.12 -5.23
CA LYS A 197 14.94 9.02 -5.39
C LYS A 197 13.63 8.34 -4.96
N GLU A 198 13.34 7.16 -5.50
CA GLU A 198 12.13 6.41 -5.17
C GLU A 198 12.07 6.05 -3.68
N TYR A 199 13.21 5.67 -3.07
CA TYR A 199 13.28 5.43 -1.64
C TYR A 199 12.97 6.68 -0.81
N ARG A 200 13.53 7.85 -1.16
CA ARG A 200 13.29 9.11 -0.41
C ARG A 200 11.83 9.56 -0.49
N GLU A 201 11.24 9.48 -1.66
CA GLU A 201 9.81 9.78 -1.86
C GLU A 201 8.95 8.84 -1.02
N LEU A 202 9.26 7.54 -1.06
CA LEU A 202 8.55 6.53 -0.30
C LEU A 202 8.68 6.72 1.22
N GLU A 203 9.89 6.99 1.71
CA GLU A 203 10.16 7.24 3.13
C GLU A 203 9.38 8.48 3.62
N THR A 204 9.31 9.53 2.80
CA THR A 204 8.53 10.73 3.09
C THR A 204 7.06 10.40 3.29
N GLU A 205 6.49 9.54 2.44
CA GLU A 205 5.11 9.10 2.57
C GLU A 205 4.90 8.20 3.79
N TYR A 206 5.82 7.30 4.11
CA TYR A 206 5.75 6.47 5.31
C TYR A 206 5.82 7.30 6.60
N LYS A 207 6.70 8.30 6.66
CA LYS A 207 6.80 9.22 7.82
C LYS A 207 5.48 9.94 8.09
N LYS A 208 4.76 10.39 7.05
CA LYS A 208 3.43 11.00 7.20
C LYS A 208 2.39 10.03 7.78
N VAL A 209 2.47 8.74 7.41
CA VAL A 209 1.58 7.70 7.98
C VAL A 209 1.92 7.46 9.44
N ILE A 210 3.21 7.35 9.78
CA ILE A 210 3.69 7.13 11.15
C ILE A 210 3.26 8.28 12.06
N GLN A 211 3.48 9.52 11.64
CA GLN A 211 3.05 10.71 12.38
C GLN A 211 1.55 10.66 12.70
N ARG A 212 0.73 10.24 11.75
CA ARG A 212 -0.73 10.10 11.95
C ARG A 212 -1.09 8.96 12.91
N LEU A 213 -0.32 7.87 12.93
CA LEU A 213 -0.53 6.78 13.89
C LEU A 213 -0.19 7.22 15.32
N GLU A 214 0.83 8.06 15.48
CA GLU A 214 1.29 8.55 16.80
C GLU A 214 0.33 9.56 17.42
N VAL A 215 -0.19 10.51 16.64
CA VAL A 215 -1.22 11.47 17.11
C VAL A 215 -2.43 10.74 17.69
N LYS A 216 -2.86 9.64 17.06
CA LYS A 216 -3.99 8.85 17.55
C LYS A 216 -3.68 8.05 18.82
N SER A 217 -2.42 7.66 19.06
CA SER A 217 -2.07 6.94 20.29
C SER A 217 -2.04 7.81 21.54
N GLU A 218 -2.06 9.14 21.37
CA GLU A 218 -2.06 10.14 22.44
C GLU A 218 -3.49 10.61 22.81
N GLU A 219 -4.50 10.25 22.02
CA GLU A 219 -5.94 10.50 22.24
C GLU A 219 -6.64 9.31 22.92
#